data_AF-S7P591-F1
#
_entry.id   AF-S7P591-F1
#
_cell.length_a   1.000
_cell.length_b   1.000
_cell.length_c   1.000
_cell.angle_alpha   90.00
_cell.angle_beta   90.00
_cell.angle_gamma   90.00
#
_symmetry.space_group_name_H-M   'P 1'
#
loop_
_entity.id
_entity.type
_entity.pdbx_description
1 polymer ?
#
loop_
_entity_poly.entity_id
_entity_poly.type
_entity_poly.pdbx_seq_one_letter_code
_entity_poly.pdbx_strand_id
1 'polypeptide(L)'
;MESPGCDVGWVHRGPRAEARADLQEGLSTCGREGCLRGRGAVRQGQSEAVSRPVAGRGSGDAQHRGARKISRVILPVSVEEYQVGQLYSVAEASKNETGGGEGVEVLVNEPYEKDGEKGQFTHKIYHLQSKVPGFVRMLAPEGALNIHEKAWNAYPYCRTVSQNEYMKEDFLIKIETWHKPDLGQQENVHKLESESWKHVETVYIDIADRSQVLSKQELVNQKECPYMCAYKLVTVKFKWWGLQNKVENFIHKQEKRLFTNFHRQLFCWLDKWVDLTMDDIRRMEEETKRQLDEVSECPQELWALD
;
A
#
# COMPACT_ATOMS: atom_id res chain seq x y z
N MET A 1 -28.90 23.95 3.33
CA MET A 1 -28.46 23.20 4.51
C MET A 1 -26.97 23.01 4.33
N GLU A 2 -26.19 23.82 5.02
CA GLU A 2 -24.73 23.69 5.02
C GLU A 2 -24.35 22.51 5.92
N SER A 3 -23.35 21.72 5.51
CA SER A 3 -22.76 20.73 6.40
C SER A 3 -22.13 21.45 7.59
N PRO A 4 -22.29 20.96 8.84
CA PRO A 4 -21.61 21.55 9.97
C PRO A 4 -20.09 21.39 9.76
N GLY A 5 -19.37 22.50 9.64
CA GLY A 5 -17.92 22.47 9.53
C GLY A 5 -17.32 21.80 10.76
N CYS A 6 -16.42 20.83 10.57
CA CYS A 6 -15.65 20.28 11.67
C CYS A 6 -14.79 21.39 12.27
N ASP A 7 -15.06 21.73 13.54
CA ASP A 7 -14.29 22.77 14.24
C ASP A 7 -12.82 22.31 14.38
N VAL A 8 -11.89 23.13 13.88
CA VAL A 8 -10.46 22.83 13.85
C VAL A 8 -9.91 22.56 15.26
N GLY A 9 -10.54 23.13 16.30
CA GLY A 9 -10.21 22.83 17.69
C GLY A 9 -10.33 21.35 18.06
N TRP A 10 -11.21 20.60 17.41
CA TRP A 10 -11.47 19.17 17.65
C TRP A 10 -10.34 18.26 17.14
N VAL A 11 -9.62 18.68 16.08
CA VAL A 11 -8.46 17.95 15.56
C VAL A 11 -7.25 18.06 16.48
N HIS A 12 -7.04 19.23 17.09
CA HIS A 12 -5.87 19.50 17.93
C HIS A 12 -6.06 19.18 19.43
N ARG A 13 -7.32 19.11 19.92
CA ARG A 13 -7.63 18.89 21.35
C ARG A 13 -8.79 17.92 21.63
N GLY A 14 -9.34 17.26 20.61
CA GLY A 14 -10.38 16.23 20.77
C GLY A 14 -9.85 14.79 20.67
N PRO A 15 -10.74 13.78 20.67
CA PRO A 15 -10.39 12.36 20.64
C PRO A 15 -9.46 11.91 19.50
N ARG A 16 -9.44 12.63 18.37
CA ARG A 16 -8.46 12.42 17.28
C ARG A 16 -7.03 12.71 17.72
N ALA A 17 -6.81 13.72 18.55
CA ALA A 17 -5.49 14.07 19.07
C ALA A 17 -4.96 13.01 20.04
N GLU A 18 -5.84 12.46 20.89
CA GLU A 18 -5.51 11.37 21.82
C GLU A 18 -5.12 10.09 21.08
N ALA A 19 -5.97 9.62 20.15
CA ALA A 19 -5.69 8.44 19.31
C ALA A 19 -4.41 8.62 18.47
N ARG A 20 -4.11 9.85 18.05
CA ARG A 20 -2.87 10.18 17.32
C ARG A 20 -1.63 10.13 18.20
N ALA A 21 -1.69 10.67 19.42
CA ALA A 21 -0.57 10.59 20.38
C ALA A 21 -0.21 9.12 20.66
N ASP A 22 -1.21 8.28 20.92
CA ASP A 22 -1.08 6.84 21.10
C ASP A 22 -0.38 6.12 19.93
N LEU A 23 -0.69 6.52 18.69
CA LEU A 23 -0.06 5.95 17.49
C LEU A 23 1.35 6.50 17.25
N GLN A 24 1.62 7.77 17.58
CA GLN A 24 2.94 8.39 17.47
C GLN A 24 3.93 7.80 18.48
N GLU A 25 3.50 7.56 19.73
CA GLU A 25 4.30 6.82 20.71
C GLU A 25 4.70 5.45 20.15
N GLY A 26 3.75 4.69 19.61
CA GLY A 26 3.98 3.37 19.01
C GLY A 26 4.92 3.36 17.79
N LEU A 27 4.94 4.43 16.99
CA LEU A 27 5.94 4.58 15.92
C LEU A 27 7.34 4.89 16.48
N SER A 28 7.42 5.70 17.54
CA SER A 28 8.70 6.11 18.15
C SER A 28 9.42 4.97 18.90
N THR A 29 8.68 4.05 19.51
CA THR A 29 9.24 2.88 20.22
C THR A 29 9.75 1.83 19.25
N CYS A 30 9.01 1.56 18.16
CA CYS A 30 9.43 0.64 17.11
C CYS A 30 10.78 1.04 16.49
N GLY A 31 11.04 2.35 16.34
CA GLY A 31 12.33 2.88 15.89
C GLY A 31 13.51 2.66 16.86
N ARG A 32 13.27 2.38 18.14
CA ARG A 32 14.33 2.11 19.14
C ARG A 32 14.60 0.63 19.34
N GLU A 33 13.59 -0.23 19.25
CA GLU A 33 13.76 -1.67 19.49
C GLU A 33 14.40 -2.42 18.31
N GLY A 34 14.42 -1.84 17.11
CA GLY A 34 15.02 -2.43 15.91
C GLY A 34 16.55 -2.62 15.95
N CYS A 35 17.26 -2.14 16.97
CA CYS A 35 18.73 -2.08 16.99
C CYS A 35 19.43 -3.10 17.92
N LEU A 36 18.71 -3.97 18.65
CA LEU A 36 19.36 -4.88 19.61
C LEU A 36 18.89 -6.35 19.54
N ARG A 37 19.90 -7.24 19.41
CA ARG A 37 19.88 -8.71 19.61
C ARG A 37 19.42 -9.61 18.46
N GLY A 38 20.23 -9.66 17.41
CA GLY A 38 20.52 -10.93 16.75
C GLY A 38 21.60 -11.71 17.51
N ARG A 39 21.26 -12.84 18.14
CA ARG A 39 22.23 -13.90 18.57
C ARG A 39 21.53 -15.23 18.89
N GLY A 40 21.54 -16.12 17.90
CA GLY A 40 21.59 -17.60 17.97
C GLY A 40 20.78 -18.41 18.99
N ALA A 41 19.96 -19.33 18.46
CA ALA A 41 19.89 -20.71 18.95
C ALA A 41 19.48 -21.67 17.82
N VAL A 42 20.40 -22.51 17.35
CA VAL A 42 20.09 -23.62 16.44
C VAL A 42 19.54 -24.79 17.27
N ARG A 43 18.44 -25.42 16.84
CA ARG A 43 18.09 -26.77 17.26
C ARG A 43 17.77 -27.64 16.05
N GLN A 44 18.47 -28.76 15.96
CA GLN A 44 18.18 -29.82 15.01
C GLN A 44 16.94 -30.60 15.48
N GLY A 45 16.09 -30.99 14.53
CA GLY A 45 14.99 -31.93 14.71
C GLY A 45 14.98 -32.87 13.51
N GLN A 46 14.90 -34.17 13.76
CA GLN A 46 15.13 -35.20 12.75
C GLN A 46 13.92 -35.45 11.83
N SER A 47 14.18 -36.13 10.73
CA SER A 47 13.22 -36.48 9.68
C SER A 47 12.27 -37.61 10.07
N GLU A 48 11.04 -37.56 9.56
CA GLU A 48 10.36 -38.76 9.05
C GLU A 48 9.84 -38.50 7.63
N ALA A 49 10.10 -39.44 6.73
CA ALA A 49 9.69 -39.36 5.33
C ALA A 49 8.46 -40.24 5.10
N VAL A 50 7.31 -39.64 4.78
CA VAL A 50 6.12 -40.37 4.32
C VAL A 50 6.05 -40.24 2.80
N SER A 51 6.01 -41.40 2.12
CA SER A 51 6.05 -41.50 0.67
C SER A 51 4.66 -41.75 0.06
N ARG A 52 4.51 -41.34 -1.22
CA ARG A 52 3.46 -41.68 -2.22
C ARG A 52 2.26 -40.72 -2.32
N PRO A 53 1.54 -40.70 -3.46
CA PRO A 53 1.84 -41.31 -4.77
C PRO A 53 2.10 -40.29 -5.89
N VAL A 54 2.78 -40.71 -6.96
CA VAL A 54 2.83 -39.96 -8.22
C VAL A 54 1.52 -40.18 -8.98
N ALA A 55 0.73 -39.12 -9.16
CA ALA A 55 -0.43 -39.10 -10.05
C ALA A 55 -0.07 -38.42 -11.38
N GLY A 56 -0.65 -38.92 -12.48
CA GLY A 56 -0.20 -38.65 -13.85
C GLY A 56 -0.50 -37.24 -14.39
N ARG A 57 0.05 -37.00 -15.59
CA ARG A 57 -0.04 -35.73 -16.33
C ARG A 57 -1.48 -35.31 -16.60
N GLY A 58 -1.85 -34.12 -16.12
CA GLY A 58 -2.97 -33.33 -16.62
C GLY A 58 -2.46 -32.00 -17.16
N SER A 59 -2.00 -31.97 -18.41
CA SER A 59 -1.62 -30.73 -19.10
C SER A 59 -2.88 -30.00 -19.57
N GLY A 60 -3.53 -29.30 -18.65
CA GLY A 60 -4.53 -28.29 -18.95
C GLY A 60 -4.02 -26.93 -18.47
N ASP A 61 -3.84 -25.98 -19.39
CA ASP A 61 -3.55 -24.59 -19.05
C ASP A 61 -4.80 -23.93 -18.43
N ALA A 62 -5.06 -24.25 -17.17
CA ALA A 62 -5.95 -23.47 -16.33
C ALA A 62 -5.31 -22.09 -16.17
N GLN A 63 -5.80 -21.12 -16.94
CA GLN A 63 -5.21 -19.78 -17.01
C GLN A 63 -5.16 -19.14 -15.62
N HIS A 64 -3.95 -19.07 -15.05
CA HIS A 64 -3.72 -18.65 -13.67
C HIS A 64 -4.27 -17.25 -13.41
N ARG A 65 -5.37 -17.17 -12.66
CA ARG A 65 -6.17 -15.93 -12.46
C ARG A 65 -5.58 -14.97 -11.42
N GLY A 66 -4.43 -15.32 -10.82
CA GLY A 66 -3.76 -14.59 -9.75
C GLY A 66 -4.41 -14.80 -8.38
N ALA A 67 -3.59 -14.81 -7.32
CA ALA A 67 -4.05 -14.85 -5.93
C ALA A 67 -4.69 -13.51 -5.53
N ARG A 68 -5.90 -13.55 -4.97
CA ARG A 68 -6.68 -12.36 -4.59
C ARG A 68 -6.93 -12.27 -3.09
N LYS A 69 -6.76 -11.07 -2.53
CA LYS A 69 -7.15 -10.72 -1.15
C LYS A 69 -7.79 -9.34 -1.14
N ILE A 70 -8.72 -9.10 -0.24
CA ILE A 70 -9.28 -7.76 0.00
C ILE A 70 -8.87 -7.26 1.39
N SER A 71 -8.12 -6.17 1.42
CA SER A 71 -7.79 -5.46 2.66
C SER A 71 -8.86 -4.41 2.95
N ARG A 72 -9.49 -4.48 4.11
CA ARG A 72 -10.44 -3.47 4.61
C ARG A 72 -9.72 -2.61 5.65
N VAL A 73 -9.43 -1.36 5.31
CA VAL A 73 -8.78 -0.40 6.21
C VAL A 73 -9.82 0.57 6.73
N ILE A 74 -10.19 0.46 8.01
CA ILE A 74 -11.12 1.38 8.66
C ILE A 74 -10.31 2.57 9.21
N LEU A 75 -10.77 3.80 8.96
CA LEU A 75 -10.07 5.02 9.35
C LEU A 75 -11.03 6.02 10.02
N PRO A 76 -10.57 6.75 11.06
CA PRO A 76 -11.32 7.82 11.73
C PRO A 76 -11.27 9.16 10.95
N VAL A 77 -11.45 9.08 9.63
CA VAL A 77 -11.53 10.23 8.70
C VAL A 77 -12.74 10.07 7.78
N SER A 78 -13.25 11.17 7.23
CA SER A 78 -14.27 11.14 6.18
C SER A 78 -13.67 10.70 4.84
N VAL A 79 -14.55 10.37 3.88
CA VAL A 79 -14.15 10.02 2.50
C VAL A 79 -13.49 11.23 1.83
N GLU A 80 -14.02 12.43 2.07
CA GLU A 80 -13.54 13.71 1.56
C GLU A 80 -12.17 14.08 2.17
N GLU A 81 -12.01 13.97 3.49
CA GLU A 81 -10.72 14.15 4.17
C GLU A 81 -9.65 13.19 3.61
N TYR A 82 -10.00 11.91 3.41
CA TYR A 82 -9.07 10.91 2.89
C TYR A 82 -8.60 11.22 1.46
N GLN A 83 -9.40 11.90 0.63
CA GLN A 83 -8.99 12.26 -0.72
C GLN A 83 -7.74 13.16 -0.72
N VAL A 84 -7.67 14.11 0.22
CA VAL A 84 -6.50 14.99 0.44
C VAL A 84 -5.39 14.21 1.14
N GLY A 85 -5.71 13.56 2.26
CA GLY A 85 -4.73 12.88 3.10
C GLY A 85 -3.97 11.73 2.41
N GLN A 86 -4.62 10.99 1.49
CA GLN A 86 -3.93 9.95 0.71
C GLN A 86 -2.87 10.56 -0.22
N LEU A 87 -3.15 11.70 -0.86
CA LEU A 87 -2.26 12.29 -1.87
C LEU A 87 -1.06 12.96 -1.20
N TYR A 88 -1.29 13.69 -0.11
CA TYR A 88 -0.25 14.18 0.78
C TYR A 88 0.67 13.04 1.25
N SER A 89 0.08 11.96 1.76
CA SER A 89 0.83 10.83 2.31
C SER A 89 1.59 10.05 1.24
N VAL A 90 1.07 9.96 0.00
CA VAL A 90 1.80 9.37 -1.14
C VAL A 90 3.00 10.22 -1.52
N ALA A 91 2.88 11.55 -1.54
CA ALA A 91 4.00 12.45 -1.83
C ALA A 91 5.12 12.30 -0.79
N GLU A 92 4.79 12.40 0.49
CA GLU A 92 5.76 12.25 1.58
C GLU A 92 6.36 10.84 1.66
N ALA A 93 5.57 9.78 1.46
CA ALA A 93 6.10 8.42 1.40
C ALA A 93 7.04 8.21 0.20
N SER A 94 6.74 8.80 -0.96
CA SER A 94 7.60 8.71 -2.15
C SER A 94 8.98 9.34 -1.90
N LYS A 95 9.03 10.49 -1.21
CA LYS A 95 10.29 11.13 -0.79
C LYS A 95 11.08 10.26 0.18
N ASN A 96 10.43 9.76 1.24
CA ASN A 96 11.08 8.95 2.28
C ASN A 96 11.64 7.62 1.75
N GLU A 97 11.09 7.09 0.65
CA GLU A 97 11.54 5.84 0.03
C GLU A 97 12.56 6.04 -1.11
N THR A 98 12.93 7.29 -1.45
CA THR A 98 13.80 7.61 -2.59
C THR A 98 15.16 8.15 -2.15
N GLY A 99 16.23 7.59 -2.71
CA GLY A 99 17.61 8.00 -2.45
C GLY A 99 18.63 6.94 -2.90
N GLY A 100 19.84 7.38 -3.23
CA GLY A 100 20.96 6.48 -3.56
C GLY A 100 20.77 5.64 -4.83
N GLY A 101 19.95 6.09 -5.78
CA GLY A 101 19.64 5.35 -7.03
C GLY A 101 18.48 4.34 -6.91
N GLU A 102 17.78 4.29 -5.78
CA GLU A 102 16.54 3.54 -5.59
C GLU A 102 15.40 4.47 -5.17
N GLY A 103 14.15 4.09 -5.45
CA GLY A 103 12.99 4.93 -5.10
C GLY A 103 11.90 4.99 -6.16
N VAL A 104 11.28 6.17 -6.27
CA VAL A 104 10.09 6.44 -7.07
C VAL A 104 10.38 7.53 -8.10
N GLU A 105 10.33 7.18 -9.39
CA GLU A 105 10.37 8.13 -10.52
C GLU A 105 8.93 8.44 -10.97
N VAL A 106 8.60 9.71 -11.25
CA VAL A 106 7.24 10.14 -11.66
C VAL A 106 7.23 10.60 -13.11
N LEU A 107 7.02 9.67 -14.04
CA LEU A 107 6.98 9.96 -15.47
C LEU A 107 5.81 10.87 -15.85
N VAL A 108 4.58 10.46 -15.49
CA VAL A 108 3.34 11.14 -15.85
C VAL A 108 2.50 11.40 -14.60
N ASN A 109 1.94 12.61 -14.50
CA ASN A 109 0.87 12.98 -13.57
C ASN A 109 -0.05 13.99 -14.26
N GLU A 110 -1.18 13.53 -14.80
CA GLU A 110 -2.09 14.37 -15.60
C GLU A 110 -3.57 14.01 -15.37
N PRO A 111 -4.50 14.97 -15.53
CA PRO A 111 -5.92 14.65 -15.52
C PRO A 111 -6.30 13.80 -16.75
N TYR A 112 -7.23 12.85 -16.59
CA TYR A 112 -7.77 12.07 -17.70
C TYR A 112 -9.30 12.10 -17.72
N GLU A 113 -9.85 11.89 -18.91
CA GLU A 113 -11.27 11.62 -19.15
C GLU A 113 -11.38 10.47 -20.17
N LYS A 114 -12.10 9.41 -19.80
CA LYS A 114 -12.31 8.24 -20.66
C LYS A 114 -13.63 7.55 -20.32
N ASP A 115 -14.43 7.25 -21.35
CA ASP A 115 -15.70 6.51 -21.22
C ASP A 115 -16.67 7.09 -20.15
N GLY A 116 -16.59 8.40 -19.89
CA GLY A 116 -17.35 9.11 -18.85
C GLY A 116 -16.71 9.09 -17.45
N GLU A 117 -15.66 8.31 -17.23
CA GLU A 117 -14.82 8.35 -16.03
C GLU A 117 -13.84 9.54 -16.13
N LYS A 118 -13.70 10.32 -15.05
CA LYS A 118 -12.74 11.43 -14.94
C LYS A 118 -11.91 11.25 -13.68
N GLY A 119 -10.63 11.60 -13.73
CA GLY A 119 -9.74 11.45 -12.58
C GLY A 119 -8.32 11.92 -12.85
N GLN A 120 -7.38 11.51 -11.99
CA GLN A 120 -5.95 11.68 -12.23
C GLN A 120 -5.32 10.38 -12.74
N PHE A 121 -4.55 10.47 -13.82
CA PHE A 121 -3.69 9.40 -14.29
C PHE A 121 -2.26 9.66 -13.80
N THR A 122 -1.61 8.61 -13.29
CA THR A 122 -0.17 8.65 -13.00
C THR A 122 0.53 7.44 -13.57
N HIS A 123 1.76 7.64 -14.05
CA HIS A 123 2.69 6.56 -14.38
C HIS A 123 3.99 6.81 -13.63
N LYS A 124 4.37 5.86 -12.77
CA LYS A 124 5.59 5.86 -11.96
C LYS A 124 6.46 4.64 -12.27
N ILE A 125 7.76 4.74 -12.01
CA ILE A 125 8.66 3.59 -11.94
C ILE A 125 9.16 3.46 -10.50
N TYR A 126 9.11 2.23 -9.96
CA TYR A 126 9.76 1.87 -8.70
C TYR A 126 11.06 1.13 -8.98
N HIS A 127 12.18 1.70 -8.54
CA HIS A 127 13.51 1.09 -8.62
C HIS A 127 13.79 0.32 -7.32
N LEU A 128 13.79 -1.01 -7.39
CA LEU A 128 13.72 -1.90 -6.21
C LEU A 128 14.95 -2.81 -6.04
N GLN A 129 16.12 -2.38 -6.53
CA GLN A 129 17.31 -3.21 -6.69
C GLN A 129 17.78 -3.90 -5.38
N SER A 130 17.74 -3.20 -4.25
CA SER A 130 18.01 -3.73 -2.89
C SER A 130 16.75 -4.15 -2.13
N LYS A 131 15.58 -3.60 -2.49
CA LYS A 131 14.31 -3.79 -1.78
C LYS A 131 13.62 -5.13 -2.08
N VAL A 132 13.97 -5.82 -3.17
CA VAL A 132 13.47 -7.19 -3.46
C VAL A 132 14.22 -8.27 -2.67
N PRO A 133 13.61 -9.46 -2.40
CA PRO A 133 14.31 -10.57 -1.77
C PRO A 133 15.55 -11.01 -2.56
N GLY A 134 16.65 -11.33 -1.86
CA GLY A 134 17.92 -11.69 -2.50
C GLY A 134 17.86 -12.84 -3.52
N PHE A 135 16.93 -13.78 -3.36
CA PHE A 135 16.72 -14.85 -4.36
C PHE A 135 16.05 -14.35 -5.66
N VAL A 136 15.28 -13.26 -5.61
CA VAL A 136 14.73 -12.59 -6.79
C VAL A 136 15.86 -11.82 -7.48
N ARG A 137 16.65 -11.05 -6.71
CA ARG A 137 17.82 -10.30 -7.24
C ARG A 137 18.86 -11.20 -7.90
N MET A 138 19.05 -12.42 -7.41
CA MET A 138 19.98 -13.40 -8.00
C MET A 138 19.48 -14.04 -9.30
N LEU A 139 18.17 -13.98 -9.59
CA LEU A 139 17.55 -14.60 -10.76
C LEU A 139 17.09 -13.59 -11.82
N ALA A 140 16.94 -12.32 -11.45
CA ALA A 140 16.58 -11.23 -12.36
C ALA A 140 17.83 -10.67 -13.06
N PRO A 141 17.79 -10.42 -14.38
CA PRO A 141 18.82 -9.63 -15.06
C PRO A 141 18.94 -8.21 -14.47
N GLU A 142 20.07 -7.56 -14.72
CA GLU A 142 20.25 -6.15 -14.37
C GLU A 142 19.21 -5.27 -15.07
N GLY A 143 18.67 -4.27 -14.36
CA GLY A 143 17.51 -3.48 -14.80
C GLY A 143 16.14 -4.16 -14.72
N ALA A 144 16.07 -5.51 -14.62
CA ALA A 144 14.80 -6.25 -14.64
C ALA A 144 13.98 -6.15 -13.33
N LEU A 145 14.40 -5.35 -12.36
CA LEU A 145 13.71 -5.13 -11.07
C LEU A 145 12.90 -3.83 -11.01
N ASN A 146 12.88 -3.05 -12.09
CA ASN A 146 11.98 -1.91 -12.22
C ASN A 146 10.52 -2.38 -12.33
N ILE A 147 9.62 -1.75 -11.55
CA ILE A 147 8.18 -1.99 -11.63
C ILE A 147 7.49 -0.71 -12.11
N HIS A 148 6.77 -0.81 -13.22
CA HIS A 148 6.03 0.28 -13.83
C HIS A 148 4.62 0.26 -13.25
N GLU A 149 4.28 1.28 -12.47
CA GLU A 149 2.95 1.47 -11.90
C GLU A 149 2.18 2.48 -12.73
N LYS A 150 0.96 2.10 -13.11
CA LYS A 150 -0.02 2.99 -13.75
C LYS A 150 -1.27 3.03 -12.88
N ALA A 151 -1.67 4.23 -12.45
CA ALA A 151 -2.83 4.42 -11.60
C ALA A 151 -3.86 5.39 -12.21
N TRP A 152 -5.12 5.01 -12.12
CA TRP A 152 -6.30 5.76 -12.54
C TRP A 152 -7.13 6.07 -11.30
N ASN A 153 -7.02 7.30 -10.80
CA ASN A 153 -7.65 7.77 -9.57
C ASN A 153 -8.91 8.60 -9.90
N ALA A 154 -10.04 7.91 -10.06
CA ALA A 154 -11.38 8.48 -10.21
C ALA A 154 -12.13 8.46 -8.87
N TYR A 155 -11.58 9.19 -7.89
CA TYR A 155 -12.01 9.15 -6.49
C TYR A 155 -13.54 9.31 -6.36
N PRO A 156 -14.26 8.43 -5.62
CA PRO A 156 -13.77 7.50 -4.59
C PRO A 156 -13.35 6.10 -5.07
N TYR A 157 -13.28 5.84 -6.39
CA TYR A 157 -12.67 4.63 -6.93
C TYR A 157 -11.22 4.90 -7.38
N CYS A 158 -10.33 3.92 -7.23
CA CYS A 158 -8.98 3.99 -7.78
C CYS A 158 -8.53 2.62 -8.27
N ARG A 159 -7.88 2.58 -9.42
CA ARG A 159 -7.29 1.37 -10.00
C ARG A 159 -5.80 1.59 -10.24
N THR A 160 -4.97 0.76 -9.63
CA THR A 160 -3.53 0.72 -9.83
C THR A 160 -3.14 -0.60 -10.47
N VAL A 161 -2.26 -0.55 -11.48
CA VAL A 161 -1.72 -1.70 -12.22
C VAL A 161 -0.21 -1.56 -12.26
N SER A 162 0.49 -2.47 -11.61
CA SER A 162 1.94 -2.51 -11.53
C SER A 162 2.46 -3.74 -12.28
N GLN A 163 3.29 -3.50 -13.30
CA GLN A 163 3.82 -4.49 -14.23
C GLN A 163 5.35 -4.42 -14.29
N ASN A 164 5.99 -5.46 -14.84
CA ASN A 164 7.43 -5.53 -14.99
C ASN A 164 7.76 -5.89 -16.44
N GLU A 165 8.66 -5.14 -17.07
CA GLU A 165 8.92 -5.26 -18.52
C GLU A 165 9.54 -6.61 -18.91
N TYR A 166 10.35 -7.19 -18.03
CA TYR A 166 10.99 -8.50 -18.24
C TYR A 166 9.97 -9.64 -18.15
N MET A 167 9.15 -9.67 -17.10
CA MET A 167 8.14 -10.71 -16.89
C MET A 167 6.87 -10.55 -17.73
N LYS A 168 6.60 -9.35 -18.27
CA LYS A 168 5.43 -9.06 -19.12
C LYS A 168 4.13 -9.52 -18.43
N GLU A 169 3.33 -10.33 -19.12
CA GLU A 169 2.07 -10.89 -18.62
C GLU A 169 2.24 -11.84 -17.42
N ASP A 170 3.43 -12.38 -17.17
CA ASP A 170 3.66 -13.32 -16.07
C ASP A 170 3.84 -12.62 -14.71
N PHE A 171 3.89 -11.28 -14.69
CA PHE A 171 3.85 -10.45 -13.49
C PHE A 171 2.70 -9.42 -13.54
N LEU A 172 1.87 -9.39 -12.49
CA LEU A 172 0.89 -8.34 -12.27
C LEU A 172 0.66 -8.14 -10.77
N ILE A 173 0.73 -6.90 -10.30
CA ILE A 173 0.05 -6.48 -9.09
C ILE A 173 -1.04 -5.51 -9.52
N LYS A 174 -2.30 -5.81 -9.22
CA LYS A 174 -3.43 -4.90 -9.48
C LYS A 174 -4.15 -4.62 -8.17
N ILE A 175 -4.25 -3.34 -7.81
CA ILE A 175 -4.95 -2.87 -6.62
C ILE A 175 -6.18 -2.08 -7.09
N GLU A 176 -7.37 -2.54 -6.74
CA GLU A 176 -8.62 -1.84 -7.00
C GLU A 176 -9.20 -1.39 -5.67
N THR A 177 -9.41 -0.09 -5.49
CA THR A 177 -9.88 0.47 -4.23
C THR A 177 -11.22 1.15 -4.37
N TRP A 178 -12.13 0.83 -3.46
CA TRP A 178 -13.32 1.64 -3.18
C TRP A 178 -13.18 2.28 -1.80
N HIS A 179 -13.38 3.60 -1.72
CA HIS A 179 -13.53 4.32 -0.45
C HIS A 179 -15.02 4.50 -0.17
N LYS A 180 -15.47 4.14 1.03
CA LYS A 180 -16.90 4.16 1.43
C LYS A 180 -17.08 4.75 2.83
N PRO A 181 -18.16 5.51 3.08
CA PRO A 181 -18.48 6.08 4.39
C PRO A 181 -19.13 5.01 5.30
N ASP A 182 -18.39 3.95 5.60
CA ASP A 182 -18.82 2.84 6.46
C ASP A 182 -17.66 2.29 7.29
N LEU A 183 -17.92 1.23 8.08
CA LEU A 183 -16.94 0.56 8.95
C LEU A 183 -16.61 -0.85 8.45
N GLY A 184 -16.50 -1.02 7.13
CA GLY A 184 -16.03 -2.25 6.49
C GLY A 184 -17.07 -3.36 6.36
N GLN A 185 -18.38 -3.07 6.49
CA GLN A 185 -19.44 -4.09 6.47
C GLN A 185 -19.88 -4.56 5.08
N GLN A 186 -19.70 -3.75 4.02
CA GLN A 186 -20.09 -4.17 2.66
C GLN A 186 -19.27 -5.37 2.17
N GLU A 187 -19.95 -6.44 1.76
CA GLU A 187 -19.36 -7.59 1.10
C GLU A 187 -19.30 -7.38 -0.42
N ASN A 188 -18.23 -7.87 -1.07
CA ASN A 188 -18.05 -7.83 -2.52
C ASN A 188 -18.33 -6.46 -3.19
N VAL A 189 -17.84 -5.36 -2.59
CA VAL A 189 -18.07 -3.98 -3.09
C VAL A 189 -17.56 -3.77 -4.53
N HIS A 190 -16.56 -4.54 -4.96
CA HIS A 190 -16.03 -4.58 -6.33
C HIS A 190 -16.91 -5.36 -7.33
N LYS A 191 -18.00 -5.99 -6.87
CA LYS A 191 -18.96 -6.75 -7.68
C LYS A 191 -18.31 -7.86 -8.51
N LEU A 192 -17.35 -8.57 -7.93
CA LEU A 192 -16.78 -9.77 -8.56
C LEU A 192 -17.86 -10.84 -8.74
N GLU A 193 -17.73 -11.65 -9.79
CA GLU A 193 -18.57 -12.84 -9.97
C GLU A 193 -18.52 -13.73 -8.72
N SER A 194 -19.65 -14.35 -8.36
CA SER A 194 -19.79 -15.15 -7.14
C SER A 194 -18.71 -16.23 -6.99
N GLU A 195 -18.31 -16.88 -8.08
CA GLU A 195 -17.25 -17.89 -8.07
C GLU A 195 -15.86 -17.29 -7.82
N SER A 196 -15.57 -16.12 -8.38
CA SER A 196 -14.35 -15.37 -8.09
C SER A 196 -14.30 -14.89 -6.63
N TRP A 197 -15.45 -14.46 -6.07
CA TRP A 197 -15.52 -13.91 -4.72
C TRP A 197 -15.29 -14.96 -3.61
N LYS A 198 -15.77 -16.20 -3.78
CA LYS A 198 -15.57 -17.32 -2.83
C LYS A 198 -14.10 -17.55 -2.42
N HIS A 199 -13.16 -17.20 -3.30
CA HIS A 199 -11.72 -17.41 -3.10
C HIS A 199 -10.97 -16.15 -2.65
N VAL A 200 -11.67 -15.04 -2.38
CA VAL A 200 -11.05 -13.80 -1.88
C VAL A 200 -10.98 -13.82 -0.36
N GLU A 201 -9.78 -13.93 0.19
CA GLU A 201 -9.53 -13.76 1.62
C GLU A 201 -9.77 -12.30 2.03
N THR A 202 -10.64 -12.06 3.02
CA THR A 202 -10.80 -10.74 3.64
C THR A 202 -9.80 -10.57 4.77
N VAL A 203 -9.00 -9.52 4.69
CA VAL A 203 -8.05 -9.09 5.73
C VAL A 203 -8.54 -7.76 6.28
N TYR A 204 -8.79 -7.68 7.58
CA TYR A 204 -8.95 -6.39 8.25
C TYR A 204 -7.58 -5.83 8.57
N ILE A 205 -7.36 -4.58 8.18
CA ILE A 205 -6.21 -3.79 8.62
C ILE A 205 -6.77 -2.78 9.60
N ASP A 206 -6.55 -3.12 10.86
CA ASP A 206 -6.68 -2.17 11.91
C ASP A 206 -5.43 -1.28 11.84
N ILE A 207 -5.60 0.05 11.68
CA ILE A 207 -4.48 0.97 11.98
C ILE A 207 -4.17 1.00 13.49
N ALA A 208 -4.90 0.14 14.22
CA ALA A 208 -5.17 0.01 15.63
C ALA A 208 -5.17 -1.52 16.05
N ASP A 209 -5.89 -1.97 17.08
CA ASP A 209 -5.71 -3.14 18.01
C ASP A 209 -4.33 -3.14 18.70
N ARG A 210 -4.15 -3.12 20.05
CA ARG A 210 -2.88 -2.69 20.68
C ARG A 210 -1.62 -3.56 20.44
N SER A 211 -1.74 -4.65 19.68
CA SER A 211 -0.77 -5.23 18.72
C SER A 211 -0.60 -4.35 17.45
N GLN A 212 -0.77 -3.00 17.61
CA GLN A 212 -0.89 -1.83 16.68
C GLN A 212 -1.60 -0.54 17.30
N VAL A 213 -2.82 -0.56 17.93
CA VAL A 213 -3.53 0.36 18.94
C VAL A 213 -5.04 0.81 18.70
N LEU A 214 -6.11 0.08 19.16
CA LEU A 214 -7.60 0.40 19.34
C LEU A 214 -8.65 -0.63 18.79
N SER A 215 -9.91 -0.64 19.26
CA SER A 215 -10.98 -1.58 18.80
C SER A 215 -12.12 -0.92 18.00
N LYS A 216 -12.81 -1.71 17.16
CA LYS A 216 -13.99 -1.27 16.39
C LYS A 216 -15.13 -0.70 17.25
N GLN A 217 -15.26 -1.12 18.51
CA GLN A 217 -16.24 -0.58 19.45
C GLN A 217 -15.94 0.88 19.84
N GLU A 218 -14.67 1.25 19.98
CA GLU A 218 -14.26 2.59 20.44
C GLU A 218 -14.51 3.66 19.36
N LEU A 219 -14.29 3.31 18.08
CA LEU A 219 -14.65 4.17 16.95
C LEU A 219 -16.17 4.43 16.85
N VAL A 220 -17.01 3.43 17.13
CA VAL A 220 -18.48 3.54 17.02
C VAL A 220 -19.08 4.44 18.09
N ASN A 221 -18.44 4.56 19.26
CA ASN A 221 -18.98 5.32 20.38
C ASN A 221 -18.71 6.84 20.31
N GLN A 222 -17.82 7.29 19.41
CA GLN A 222 -17.54 8.71 19.20
C GLN A 222 -18.51 9.33 18.18
N LYS A 223 -19.64 9.86 18.66
CA LYS A 223 -20.71 10.47 17.83
C LYS A 223 -20.29 11.63 16.91
N GLU A 224 -19.09 12.17 17.08
CA GLU A 224 -18.55 13.33 16.37
C GLU A 224 -17.34 13.00 15.48
N CYS A 225 -16.86 11.75 15.47
CA CYS A 225 -15.71 11.36 14.66
C CYS A 225 -16.18 10.73 13.33
N PRO A 226 -15.92 11.36 12.16
CA PRO A 226 -16.30 10.76 10.88
C PRO A 226 -15.39 9.57 10.57
N TYR A 227 -15.91 8.63 9.78
CA TYR A 227 -15.25 7.37 9.48
C TYR A 227 -15.44 6.94 8.03
N MET A 228 -14.50 6.15 7.53
CA MET A 228 -14.57 5.50 6.23
C MET A 228 -13.84 4.16 6.23
N CYS A 229 -14.15 3.31 5.25
CA CYS A 229 -13.41 2.09 4.95
C CYS A 229 -12.85 2.09 3.52
N ALA A 230 -11.53 1.87 3.41
CA ALA A 230 -10.85 1.65 2.14
C ALA A 230 -10.83 0.15 1.85
N TYR A 231 -11.58 -0.25 0.84
CA TYR A 231 -11.68 -1.63 0.36
C TYR A 231 -10.66 -1.85 -0.75
N LYS A 232 -9.44 -2.26 -0.39
CA LYS A 232 -8.33 -2.48 -1.32
C LYS A 232 -8.30 -3.96 -1.76
N LEU A 233 -8.89 -4.25 -2.93
CA LEU A 233 -8.81 -5.56 -3.57
C LEU A 233 -7.48 -5.69 -4.30
N VAL A 234 -6.60 -6.55 -3.79
CA VAL A 234 -5.29 -6.84 -4.37
C VAL A 234 -5.35 -8.14 -5.15
N THR A 235 -4.99 -8.10 -6.43
CA THR A 235 -4.74 -9.28 -7.29
C THR A 235 -3.26 -9.36 -7.60
N VAL A 236 -2.62 -10.47 -7.24
CA VAL A 236 -1.20 -10.73 -7.54
C VAL A 236 -1.10 -11.93 -8.48
N LYS A 237 -0.35 -11.80 -9.57
CA LYS A 237 0.03 -12.86 -10.50
C LYS A 237 1.55 -12.91 -10.59
N PHE A 238 2.14 -14.07 -10.31
CA PHE A 238 3.57 -14.33 -10.51
C PHE A 238 3.78 -15.73 -11.10
N LYS A 239 3.76 -15.85 -12.43
CA LYS A 239 3.91 -17.15 -13.11
C LYS A 239 5.39 -17.49 -13.31
N TRP A 240 6.00 -18.11 -12.29
CA TRP A 240 7.36 -18.65 -12.36
C TRP A 240 7.41 -20.05 -11.78
N TRP A 241 7.95 -21.02 -12.53
CA TRP A 241 8.02 -22.42 -12.13
C TRP A 241 8.76 -22.61 -10.80
N GLY A 242 8.12 -23.25 -9.83
CA GLY A 242 8.67 -23.48 -8.49
C GLY A 242 8.66 -22.28 -7.52
N LEU A 243 8.35 -21.06 -8.00
CA LEU A 243 8.38 -19.84 -7.17
C LEU A 243 7.01 -19.15 -6.99
N GLN A 244 6.05 -19.36 -7.90
CA GLN A 244 4.70 -18.77 -7.90
C GLN A 244 4.10 -18.56 -6.50
N ASN A 245 3.68 -19.63 -5.82
CA ASN A 245 2.99 -19.52 -4.53
C ASN A 245 3.83 -18.84 -3.44
N LYS A 246 5.16 -18.93 -3.51
CA LYS A 246 6.07 -18.31 -2.54
C LYS A 246 6.14 -16.79 -2.75
N VAL A 247 6.22 -16.34 -4.00
CA VAL A 247 6.32 -14.92 -4.34
C VAL A 247 4.96 -14.21 -4.23
N GLU A 248 3.86 -14.84 -4.66
CA GLU A 248 2.51 -14.26 -4.51
C GLU A 248 2.18 -14.03 -3.03
N ASN A 249 2.47 -14.99 -2.16
CA ASN A 249 2.31 -14.83 -0.71
C ASN A 249 3.29 -13.82 -0.08
N PHE A 250 4.48 -13.64 -0.66
CA PHE A 250 5.42 -12.61 -0.22
C PHE A 250 4.89 -11.21 -0.57
N ILE A 251 4.44 -11.00 -1.81
CA ILE A 251 3.87 -9.72 -2.26
C ILE A 251 2.64 -9.37 -1.41
N HIS A 252 1.68 -10.28 -1.24
CA HIS A 252 0.51 -10.04 -0.37
C HIS A 252 0.89 -9.66 1.09
N LYS A 253 2.02 -10.15 1.61
CA LYS A 253 2.54 -9.74 2.93
C LYS A 253 3.16 -8.34 2.90
N GLN A 254 3.87 -7.97 1.84
CA GLN A 254 4.40 -6.60 1.70
C GLN A 254 3.28 -5.60 1.47
N GLU A 255 2.28 -5.89 0.63
CA GLU A 255 1.09 -5.05 0.43
C GLU A 255 0.34 -4.81 1.75
N LYS A 256 0.09 -5.86 2.55
CA LYS A 256 -0.50 -5.68 3.87
C LYS A 256 0.35 -4.76 4.76
N ARG A 257 1.67 -4.96 4.80
CA ARG A 257 2.60 -4.15 5.60
C ARG A 257 2.63 -2.69 5.13
N LEU A 258 2.65 -2.46 3.82
CA LEU A 258 2.62 -1.15 3.19
C LEU A 258 1.32 -0.43 3.56
N PHE A 259 0.16 -1.08 3.41
CA PHE A 259 -1.12 -0.51 3.82
C PHE A 259 -1.16 -0.21 5.32
N THR A 260 -0.73 -1.12 6.20
CA THR A 260 -0.65 -0.84 7.65
C THR A 260 0.20 0.40 7.94
N ASN A 261 1.43 0.47 7.42
CA ASN A 261 2.34 1.57 7.70
C ASN A 261 1.87 2.90 7.12
N PHE A 262 1.45 2.90 5.85
CA PHE A 262 0.97 4.08 5.13
C PHE A 262 -0.21 4.73 5.85
N HIS A 263 -1.22 3.96 6.26
CA HIS A 263 -2.41 4.54 6.90
C HIS A 263 -2.15 5.01 8.34
N ARG A 264 -1.21 4.36 9.06
CA ARG A 264 -0.73 4.86 10.36
C ARG A 264 -0.01 6.20 10.19
N GLN A 265 0.86 6.33 9.19
CA GLN A 265 1.54 7.59 8.87
C GLN A 265 0.56 8.68 8.45
N LEU A 266 -0.38 8.37 7.54
CA LEU A 266 -1.46 9.27 7.10
C LEU A 266 -2.21 9.86 8.30
N PHE A 267 -2.66 9.03 9.24
CA PHE A 267 -3.34 9.51 10.43
C PHE A 267 -2.40 10.26 11.40
N CYS A 268 -1.15 9.81 11.55
CA CYS A 268 -0.13 10.52 12.34
C CYS A 268 0.29 11.88 11.76
N TRP A 269 -0.03 12.17 10.49
CA TRP A 269 0.20 13.43 9.81
C TRP A 269 -1.08 14.26 9.58
N LEU A 270 -2.20 13.92 10.22
CA LEU A 270 -3.50 14.61 10.05
C LEU A 270 -3.39 16.14 10.13
N ASP A 271 -2.65 16.67 11.10
CA ASP A 271 -2.40 18.11 11.29
C ASP A 271 -1.58 18.78 10.18
N LYS A 272 -0.89 18.01 9.33
CA LYS A 272 -0.13 18.53 8.19
C LYS A 272 -0.97 18.65 6.92
N TRP A 273 -2.11 17.96 6.85
CA TRP A 273 -2.87 17.84 5.60
C TRP A 273 -4.38 18.12 5.71
N VAL A 274 -4.98 18.10 6.91
CA VAL A 274 -6.43 18.26 7.09
C VAL A 274 -6.96 19.59 6.54
N ASP A 275 -6.17 20.66 6.65
CA ASP A 275 -6.52 22.01 6.18
C ASP A 275 -6.06 22.29 4.73
N LEU A 276 -5.46 21.30 4.03
CA LEU A 276 -5.01 21.47 2.65
C LEU A 276 -6.17 21.31 1.66
N THR A 277 -6.20 22.20 0.67
CA THR A 277 -7.09 22.07 -0.48
C THR A 277 -6.50 21.13 -1.54
N MET A 278 -7.35 20.67 -2.46
CA MET A 278 -6.88 19.91 -3.64
C MET A 278 -5.89 20.70 -4.50
N ASP A 279 -5.99 22.03 -4.54
CA ASP A 279 -5.05 22.89 -5.28
C ASP A 279 -3.69 22.98 -4.58
N ASP A 280 -3.65 22.90 -3.25
CA ASP A 280 -2.39 22.79 -2.49
C ASP A 280 -1.71 21.45 -2.76
N ILE A 281 -2.49 20.37 -2.79
CA ILE A 281 -2.01 19.04 -3.16
C ILE A 281 -1.40 19.02 -4.57
N ARG A 282 -2.00 19.69 -5.56
CA ARG A 282 -1.41 19.73 -6.92
C ARG A 282 -0.05 20.41 -6.96
N ARG A 283 0.09 21.56 -6.29
CA ARG A 283 1.39 22.24 -6.18
C ARG A 283 2.42 21.39 -5.42
N MET A 284 1.97 20.61 -4.43
CA MET A 284 2.82 19.65 -3.73
C MET A 284 3.24 18.46 -4.58
N GLU A 285 2.37 17.94 -5.45
CA GLU A 285 2.71 16.86 -6.39
C GLU A 285 3.77 17.30 -7.41
N GLU A 286 3.64 18.52 -7.95
CA GLU A 286 4.61 19.13 -8.87
C GLU A 286 5.98 19.35 -8.20
N GLU A 287 5.99 19.94 -7.00
CA GLU A 287 7.21 20.13 -6.19
C GLU A 287 7.86 18.78 -5.82
N THR A 288 7.05 17.79 -5.46
CA THR A 288 7.54 16.44 -5.12
C THR A 288 8.15 15.75 -6.33
N LYS A 289 7.56 15.90 -7.53
CA LYS A 289 8.18 15.39 -8.75
C LYS A 289 9.57 16.00 -8.95
N ARG A 290 9.69 17.34 -8.90
CA ARG A 290 11.00 18.00 -9.07
C ARG A 290 12.04 17.50 -8.07
N GLN A 291 11.66 17.34 -6.80
CA GLN A 291 12.55 16.82 -5.75
C GLN A 291 12.99 15.36 -5.99
N LEU A 292 12.11 14.50 -6.54
CA LEU A 292 12.46 13.12 -6.88
C LEU A 292 13.37 13.05 -8.10
N ASP A 293 13.13 13.91 -9.10
CA ASP A 293 13.97 14.05 -10.29
C ASP A 293 15.39 14.54 -9.88
N GLU A 294 15.50 15.60 -9.05
CA GLU A 294 16.78 16.11 -8.51
C GLU A 294 17.58 15.05 -7.71
N VAL A 295 16.92 14.22 -6.90
CA VAL A 295 17.57 13.17 -6.08
C VAL A 295 17.99 11.95 -6.92
N SER A 296 17.29 11.67 -8.02
CA SER A 296 17.63 10.56 -8.92
C SER A 296 18.71 10.93 -9.95
N GLU A 297 18.85 12.21 -10.33
CA GLU A 297 19.93 12.70 -11.20
C GLU A 297 21.30 12.80 -10.50
N CYS A 298 21.34 12.91 -9.16
CA CYS A 298 22.58 13.10 -8.39
C CYS A 298 23.46 11.83 -8.38
N PRO A 299 24.63 11.80 -9.05
CA PRO A 299 25.47 10.60 -9.12
C PRO A 299 26.14 10.29 -7.77
N GLN A 300 26.25 9.00 -7.44
CA GLN A 300 26.88 8.51 -6.20
C GLN A 300 28.38 8.91 -6.06
N GLU A 301 29.00 9.47 -7.09
CA GLU A 301 30.44 9.79 -7.14
C GLU A 301 30.84 10.98 -6.24
N LEU A 302 29.89 11.83 -5.82
CA LEU A 302 30.19 13.03 -5.01
C LEU A 302 30.41 12.77 -3.51
N TRP A 303 30.27 11.53 -3.02
CA TRP A 303 30.51 11.17 -1.61
C TRP A 303 31.76 10.30 -1.41
N ALA A 304 32.57 10.10 -2.46
CA ALA A 304 33.79 9.29 -2.42
C ALA A 304 35.08 10.11 -2.21
N LEU A 305 34.96 11.38 -1.79
CA LEU A 305 36.06 12.31 -1.54
C LEU A 305 35.90 13.01 -0.18
N ASP A 306 36.22 12.28 0.89
CA ASP A 306 36.84 12.78 2.14
C ASP A 306 37.37 11.58 2.98
#